data_AF-A0A0F9RFM5-F1
#
_entry.id   AF-A0A0F9RFM5-F1
#
_cell.length_a   1.000
_cell.length_b   1.000
_cell.length_c   1.000
_cell.angle_alpha   90.00
_cell.angle_beta   90.00
_cell.angle_gamma   90.00
#
_symmetry.space_group_name_H-M   'P 1'
#
loop_
_entity.id
_entity.type
_entity.pdbx_description
1 polymer ?
#
loop_
_entity_poly.entity_id
_entity_poly.type
_entity_poly.pdbx_seq_one_letter_code
_entity_poly.pdbx_strand_id
1 'polypeptide(L)'
;MNQKSVRKPGENAGFNEHNEKSRILNLPLQSTHVDRAPHTHERWLVAKLLRMAGSPPIRFRLWNDDIIEPSEQPAKFTLHLADPKALYALVANPNLAFGDLYSAGRLDIEGDLSDLMETLYRTIHQAQQKWPRWLEALWRNHAPRAAGFSEARENIHHHYDLGNDFYRLWLDQAEMQYTCAYYERPDLSLEQAQLAKLEHVCRKLRLKPGMTVVEAGCGWGGLARYMARHITG
;
A
#
# COMPACT_ATOMS: atom_id res chain seq x y z
N MET A 1 69.32 18.97 -9.21
CA MET A 1 68.79 19.86 -10.26
C MET A 1 67.35 19.43 -10.53
N ASN A 2 66.27 20.15 -10.29
CA ASN A 2 66.04 21.53 -9.85
C ASN A 2 64.75 21.49 -8.99
N GLN A 3 64.81 22.04 -7.78
CA GLN A 3 63.64 22.26 -6.92
C GLN A 3 62.89 23.50 -7.39
N LYS A 4 61.57 23.54 -7.21
CA LYS A 4 60.85 24.76 -6.78
C LYS A 4 59.55 24.37 -6.08
N SER A 5 59.54 24.63 -4.77
CA SER A 5 58.39 24.65 -3.88
C SER A 5 57.67 26.00 -4.01
N VAL A 6 56.33 26.02 -4.04
CA VAL A 6 55.54 27.15 -3.52
C VAL A 6 54.27 26.64 -2.83
N ARG A 7 54.05 27.22 -1.64
CA ARG A 7 53.12 26.96 -0.54
C ARG A 7 51.61 27.04 -0.87
N LYS A 8 50.80 26.30 -0.10
CA LYS A 8 49.38 26.59 0.18
C LYS A 8 49.24 27.89 1.01
N PRO A 9 48.13 28.62 0.85
CA PRO A 9 47.31 28.89 2.03
C PRO A 9 45.79 28.91 1.75
N GLY A 10 45.00 28.66 2.79
CA GLY A 10 43.63 29.16 2.90
C GLY A 10 42.53 28.13 2.78
N GLU A 11 42.14 27.57 3.93
CA GLU A 11 40.81 27.02 4.17
C GLU A 11 39.74 28.06 3.82
N ASN A 12 38.72 27.64 3.08
CA ASN A 12 37.35 28.02 3.38
C ASN A 12 36.43 26.91 2.86
N ALA A 13 35.96 26.10 3.82
CA ALA A 13 34.94 25.10 3.62
C ALA A 13 33.62 25.80 3.28
N GLY A 14 33.31 25.90 1.99
CA GLY A 14 31.94 26.10 1.54
C GLY A 14 31.21 24.77 1.62
N PHE A 15 30.60 24.49 2.77
CA PHE A 15 29.57 23.46 2.86
C PHE A 15 28.48 23.82 1.86
N ASN A 16 28.40 23.05 0.79
CA ASN A 16 27.29 23.12 -0.13
C ASN A 16 26.12 22.48 0.61
N GLU A 17 25.32 23.30 1.29
CA GLU A 17 24.04 22.90 1.87
C GLU A 17 23.19 22.34 0.73
N HIS A 18 23.18 21.01 0.62
CA HIS A 18 22.19 20.30 -0.16
C HIS A 18 20.84 20.68 0.42
N ASN A 19 20.13 21.51 -0.34
CA ASN A 19 18.74 21.89 -0.14
C ASN A 19 17.88 20.63 -0.11
N GLU A 20 17.78 19.98 1.06
CA GLU A 20 16.72 19.07 1.43
C GLU A 20 15.42 19.89 1.44
N LYS A 21 14.90 20.18 0.26
CA LYS A 21 13.46 20.40 0.12
C LYS A 21 12.83 19.07 0.47
N SER A 22 12.49 18.93 1.74
CA SER A 22 11.51 17.98 2.23
C SER A 22 10.34 18.01 1.25
N ARG A 23 10.28 16.98 0.38
CA ARG A 23 9.14 16.75 -0.50
C ARG A 23 8.01 16.21 0.37
N ILE A 24 7.55 17.04 1.30
CA ILE A 24 6.31 16.81 2.00
C ILE A 24 5.26 16.81 0.90
N LEU A 25 4.63 15.66 0.69
CA LEU A 25 3.46 15.53 -0.15
C LEU A 25 2.37 16.42 0.46
N ASN A 26 2.32 17.68 0.02
CA ASN A 26 1.18 18.54 0.28
C ASN A 26 0.02 17.99 -0.55
N LEU A 27 -0.71 17.03 0.01
CA LEU A 27 -2.02 16.66 -0.48
C LEU A 27 -2.91 17.89 -0.31
N PRO A 28 -3.42 18.49 -1.40
CA PRO A 28 -4.39 19.57 -1.27
C PRO A 28 -5.67 18.94 -0.71
N LEU A 29 -5.82 18.97 0.61
CA LEU A 29 -7.10 18.72 1.27
C LEU A 29 -8.01 19.92 1.00
N GLN A 30 -8.48 20.04 -0.24
CA GLN A 30 -9.54 20.98 -0.57
C GLN A 30 -10.83 20.45 0.07
N SER A 31 -11.23 21.06 1.18
CA SER A 31 -12.56 20.90 1.74
C SER A 31 -13.59 21.27 0.67
N THR A 32 -14.14 20.25 0.00
CA THR A 32 -15.12 20.44 -1.05
C THR A 32 -16.47 20.54 -0.38
N HIS A 33 -16.87 21.74 0.01
CA HIS A 33 -18.20 21.94 0.60
C HIS A 33 -19.24 21.92 -0.52
N VAL A 34 -20.17 20.97 -0.44
CA VAL A 34 -21.24 20.84 -1.43
C VAL A 34 -22.54 21.32 -0.79
N ASP A 35 -22.99 22.50 -1.20
CA ASP A 35 -24.21 23.15 -0.68
C ASP A 35 -25.49 22.57 -1.30
N ARG A 36 -25.62 21.24 -1.35
CA ARG A 36 -26.88 20.59 -1.72
C ARG A 36 -27.11 19.28 -0.99
N ALA A 37 -28.39 18.99 -0.73
CA ALA A 37 -28.79 17.68 -0.26
C ALA A 37 -28.56 16.60 -1.36
N PRO A 38 -28.32 15.35 -0.95
CA PRO A 38 -28.33 14.20 -1.85
C PRO A 38 -29.69 14.08 -2.55
N HIS A 39 -29.65 13.67 -3.80
CA HIS A 39 -30.85 13.29 -4.54
C HIS A 39 -31.31 11.89 -4.12
N THR A 40 -32.57 11.57 -4.38
CA THR A 40 -33.15 10.25 -4.06
C THR A 40 -32.39 9.11 -4.73
N HIS A 41 -31.92 9.31 -5.97
CA HIS A 41 -31.14 8.28 -6.68
C HIS A 41 -29.75 8.09 -6.07
N GLU A 42 -29.13 9.11 -5.49
CA GLU A 42 -27.82 8.99 -4.82
C GLU A 42 -27.92 8.15 -3.56
N ARG A 43 -28.98 8.36 -2.76
CA ARG A 43 -29.28 7.49 -1.61
C ARG A 43 -29.53 6.05 -2.04
N TRP A 44 -30.31 5.88 -3.11
CA TRP A 44 -30.57 4.57 -3.69
C TRP A 44 -29.29 3.89 -4.19
N LEU A 45 -28.36 4.63 -4.79
CA LEU A 45 -27.06 4.10 -5.24
C LEU A 45 -26.24 3.55 -4.06
N VAL A 46 -26.18 4.27 -2.94
CA VAL A 46 -25.50 3.80 -1.72
C VAL A 46 -26.16 2.54 -1.18
N ALA A 47 -27.49 2.53 -1.03
CA ALA A 47 -28.22 1.36 -0.56
C ALA A 47 -28.01 0.15 -1.48
N LYS A 48 -27.99 0.37 -2.80
CA LYS A 48 -27.69 -0.67 -3.79
C LYS A 48 -26.26 -1.17 -3.67
N LEU A 49 -25.28 -0.28 -3.48
CA LEU A 49 -23.87 -0.64 -3.29
C LEU A 49 -23.70 -1.50 -2.03
N LEU A 50 -24.28 -1.10 -0.90
CA LEU A 50 -24.28 -1.89 0.34
C LEU A 50 -24.88 -3.28 0.13
N ARG A 51 -26.04 -3.37 -0.52
CA ARG A 51 -26.70 -4.65 -0.81
C ARG A 51 -25.87 -5.54 -1.74
N MET A 52 -25.25 -4.96 -2.77
CA MET A 52 -24.37 -5.70 -3.68
C MET A 52 -23.15 -6.24 -2.94
N ALA A 53 -22.58 -5.45 -2.03
CA ALA A 53 -21.46 -5.85 -1.16
C ALA A 53 -21.83 -6.86 -0.06
N GLY A 54 -23.09 -7.33 0.00
CA GLY A 54 -23.56 -8.30 0.99
C GLY A 54 -23.95 -7.68 2.34
N SER A 55 -24.37 -6.42 2.35
CA SER A 55 -24.82 -5.69 3.54
C SER A 55 -23.77 -5.67 4.67
N PRO A 56 -22.52 -5.23 4.39
CA PRO A 56 -21.48 -5.12 5.42
C PRO A 56 -21.93 -4.14 6.53
N PRO A 57 -21.35 -4.21 7.75
CA PRO A 57 -21.74 -3.37 8.88
C PRO A 57 -21.18 -1.95 8.73
N ILE A 58 -21.52 -1.29 7.62
CA ILE A 58 -21.00 0.00 7.21
C ILE A 58 -22.14 0.98 7.08
N ARG A 59 -22.01 2.08 7.81
CA ARG A 59 -22.81 3.29 7.63
C ARG A 59 -22.13 4.20 6.61
N PHE A 60 -22.91 4.84 5.75
CA PHE A 60 -22.42 5.94 4.93
C PHE A 60 -22.88 7.27 5.52
N ARG A 61 -21.94 8.21 5.69
CA ARG A 61 -22.22 9.64 5.90
C ARG A 61 -21.96 10.35 4.57
N LEU A 62 -22.94 11.09 4.08
CA LEU A 62 -22.81 11.87 2.84
C LEU A 62 -22.33 13.29 3.14
N TRP A 63 -22.01 14.04 2.09
CA TRP A 63 -21.42 15.39 2.14
C TRP A 63 -22.28 16.46 2.84
N ASN A 64 -23.53 16.15 3.15
CA ASN A 64 -24.45 17.01 3.90
C ASN A 64 -24.79 16.41 5.28
N ASP A 65 -23.96 15.50 5.77
CA ASP A 65 -24.15 14.72 7.00
C ASP A 65 -25.36 13.77 7.00
N ASP A 66 -25.99 13.55 5.84
CA ASP A 66 -27.06 12.56 5.73
C ASP A 66 -26.51 11.14 5.90
N ILE A 67 -27.24 10.32 6.64
CA ILE A 67 -26.78 9.01 7.10
C ILE A 67 -27.60 7.92 6.42
N ILE A 68 -26.89 6.94 5.84
CA ILE A 68 -27.48 5.72 5.31
C ILE A 68 -26.96 4.56 6.14
N GLU A 69 -27.87 3.97 6.91
CA GLU A 69 -27.58 2.83 7.78
C GLU A 69 -27.54 1.52 6.97
N PRO A 70 -26.72 0.54 7.38
CA PRO A 70 -26.81 -0.82 6.88
C PRO A 70 -28.16 -1.46 7.25
N SER A 71 -28.68 -2.33 6.38
CA SER A 71 -30.05 -2.87 6.52
C SER A 71 -30.17 -4.11 7.41
N GLU A 72 -29.07 -4.83 7.67
CA GLU A 72 -29.13 -6.16 8.31
C GLU A 72 -28.52 -6.23 9.71
N GLN A 73 -27.55 -5.36 10.00
CA GLN A 73 -26.76 -5.40 11.23
C GLN A 73 -26.32 -3.99 11.62
N PRO A 74 -26.07 -3.71 12.91
CA PRO A 74 -25.62 -2.40 13.34
C PRO A 74 -24.29 -2.02 12.66
N ALA A 75 -24.14 -0.74 12.36
CA ALA A 75 -22.91 -0.22 11.78
C ALA A 75 -21.74 -0.33 12.77
N LYS A 76 -20.63 -0.90 12.30
CA LYS A 76 -19.34 -0.95 13.00
C LYS A 76 -18.38 0.13 12.49
N PHE A 77 -18.57 0.58 11.24
CA PHE A 77 -17.72 1.55 10.57
C PHE A 77 -18.57 2.66 9.93
N THR A 78 -18.03 3.87 9.83
CA THR A 78 -18.62 4.96 9.03
C THR A 78 -17.71 5.28 7.85
N LEU A 79 -18.24 5.24 6.62
CA LEU A 79 -17.60 5.79 5.43
C LEU A 79 -18.19 7.18 5.15
N HIS A 80 -17.36 8.21 5.21
CA HIS A 80 -17.75 9.58 4.88
C HIS A 80 -17.38 9.91 3.42
N LEU A 81 -18.35 10.37 2.63
CA LEU A 81 -18.13 10.82 1.26
C LEU A 81 -18.22 12.35 1.21
N ALA A 82 -17.11 13.00 0.85
CA ALA A 82 -17.01 14.46 0.85
C ALA A 82 -17.84 15.14 -0.24
N ASP A 83 -18.19 14.44 -1.32
CA ASP A 83 -18.96 15.03 -2.42
C ASP A 83 -19.67 13.97 -3.31
N PRO A 84 -20.63 14.38 -4.16
CA PRO A 84 -21.34 13.46 -5.07
C PRO A 84 -20.45 12.74 -6.08
N LYS A 85 -19.37 13.38 -6.57
CA LYS A 85 -18.47 12.76 -7.55
C LYS A 85 -17.70 11.62 -6.90
N ALA A 86 -17.41 11.69 -5.59
CA ALA A 86 -16.82 10.58 -4.84
C ALA A 86 -17.78 9.36 -4.84
N LEU A 87 -19.08 9.57 -4.61
CA LEU A 87 -20.08 8.50 -4.71
C LEU A 87 -20.10 7.87 -6.11
N TYR A 88 -20.17 8.69 -7.16
CA TYR A 88 -20.22 8.17 -8.53
C TYR A 88 -18.95 7.41 -8.92
N ALA A 89 -17.78 7.89 -8.50
CA ALA A 89 -16.51 7.18 -8.71
C ALA A 89 -16.49 5.84 -7.98
N LEU A 90 -16.93 5.81 -6.72
CA LEU A 90 -17.02 4.59 -5.93
C LEU A 90 -18.01 3.59 -6.55
N VAL A 91 -19.17 4.02 -7.03
CA VAL A 91 -20.14 3.13 -7.71
C VAL A 91 -19.60 2.58 -9.03
N ALA A 92 -18.86 3.39 -9.79
CA ALA A 92 -18.35 3.01 -11.10
C ALA A 92 -17.19 2.02 -11.01
N ASN A 93 -16.27 2.22 -10.07
CA ASN A 93 -15.10 1.36 -9.88
C ASN A 93 -14.65 1.36 -8.41
N PRO A 94 -15.30 0.57 -7.54
CA PRO A 94 -14.99 0.61 -6.11
C PRO A 94 -13.56 0.17 -5.80
N ASN A 95 -13.01 -0.81 -6.53
CA ASN A 95 -11.69 -1.37 -6.27
C ASN A 95 -10.58 -0.34 -6.45
N LEU A 96 -10.68 0.53 -7.46
CA LEU A 96 -9.70 1.59 -7.70
C LEU A 96 -10.07 2.86 -6.94
N ALA A 97 -11.33 3.31 -7.04
CA ALA A 97 -11.76 4.60 -6.53
C ALA A 97 -11.69 4.67 -5.01
N PHE A 98 -11.85 3.56 -4.29
CA PHE A 98 -11.74 3.57 -2.83
C PHE A 98 -10.36 4.10 -2.38
N GLY A 99 -9.26 3.54 -2.92
CA GLY A 99 -7.91 3.95 -2.56
C GLY A 99 -7.59 5.38 -3.00
N ASP A 100 -8.00 5.76 -4.20
CA ASP A 100 -7.81 7.12 -4.73
C ASP A 100 -8.55 8.17 -3.91
N LEU A 101 -9.82 7.90 -3.59
CA LEU A 101 -10.66 8.83 -2.81
C LEU A 101 -10.17 8.93 -1.35
N TYR A 102 -9.76 7.81 -0.76
CA TYR A 102 -9.20 7.79 0.60
C TYR A 102 -7.91 8.61 0.67
N SER A 103 -6.98 8.36 -0.26
CA SER A 103 -5.71 9.10 -0.32
C SER A 103 -5.90 10.59 -0.61
N ALA A 104 -6.95 10.95 -1.35
CA ALA A 104 -7.31 12.34 -1.65
C ALA A 104 -8.15 13.03 -0.55
N GLY A 105 -8.51 12.33 0.53
CA GLY A 105 -9.37 12.87 1.60
C GLY A 105 -10.83 13.13 1.17
N ARG A 106 -11.27 12.53 0.06
CA ARG A 106 -12.64 12.64 -0.46
C ARG A 106 -13.53 11.46 -0.03
N LEU A 107 -12.91 10.42 0.49
CA LEU A 107 -13.52 9.35 1.27
C LEU A 107 -12.76 9.28 2.59
N ASP A 108 -13.46 9.29 3.71
CA ASP A 108 -12.84 9.12 5.04
C ASP A 108 -13.53 7.98 5.80
N ILE A 109 -12.84 7.44 6.81
CA ILE A 109 -13.24 6.22 7.51
C ILE A 109 -13.18 6.46 9.01
N GLU A 110 -14.32 6.31 9.68
CA GLU A 110 -14.38 6.20 11.14
C GLU A 110 -14.36 4.70 11.51
N GLY A 111 -13.26 4.25 12.11
CA GLY A 111 -13.02 2.86 12.52
C GLY A 111 -11.62 2.38 12.13
N ASP A 112 -11.30 1.13 12.49
CA ASP A 112 -10.03 0.53 12.09
C ASP A 112 -10.06 0.13 10.60
N LEU A 113 -9.15 0.70 9.80
CA LEU A 113 -9.08 0.45 8.36
C LEU A 113 -8.79 -1.02 8.03
N SER A 114 -7.93 -1.68 8.80
CA SER A 114 -7.58 -3.08 8.54
C SER A 114 -8.78 -4.00 8.76
N ASP A 115 -9.49 -3.81 9.87
CA ASP A 115 -10.72 -4.53 10.22
C ASP A 115 -11.85 -4.23 9.22
N LEU A 116 -11.99 -2.99 8.76
CA LEU A 116 -12.91 -2.62 7.68
C LEU A 116 -12.56 -3.38 6.40
N MET A 117 -11.30 -3.37 5.97
CA MET A 117 -10.86 -4.05 4.74
C MET A 117 -11.06 -5.56 4.84
N GLU A 118 -10.73 -6.17 5.97
CA GLU A 118 -10.98 -7.60 6.21
C GLU A 118 -12.47 -7.92 6.15
N THR A 119 -13.30 -7.13 6.83
CA THR A 119 -14.76 -7.30 6.84
C THR A 119 -15.33 -7.18 5.43
N LEU A 120 -14.97 -6.11 4.71
CA LEU A 120 -15.39 -5.90 3.32
C LEU A 120 -14.96 -7.05 2.41
N TYR A 121 -13.71 -7.50 2.50
CA TYR A 121 -13.22 -8.60 1.69
C TYR A 121 -14.03 -9.88 1.94
N ARG A 122 -14.29 -10.23 3.21
CA ARG A 122 -15.09 -11.40 3.58
C ARG A 122 -16.54 -11.28 3.09
N THR A 123 -17.21 -10.16 3.36
CA THR A 123 -18.63 -9.98 3.00
C THR A 123 -18.83 -9.89 1.49
N ILE A 124 -17.99 -9.14 0.78
CA ILE A 124 -18.05 -9.05 -0.69
C ILE A 124 -17.75 -10.41 -1.31
N HIS A 125 -16.74 -11.14 -0.84
CA HIS A 125 -16.42 -12.47 -1.37
C HIS A 125 -17.61 -13.43 -1.23
N GLN A 126 -18.30 -13.44 -0.08
CA GLN A 126 -19.51 -14.24 0.12
C GLN A 126 -20.68 -13.78 -0.76
N ALA A 127 -20.84 -12.47 -0.97
CA ALA A 127 -21.86 -11.92 -1.84
C ALA A 127 -21.61 -12.28 -3.31
N GLN A 128 -20.36 -12.19 -3.77
CA GLN A 128 -19.94 -12.52 -5.13
C GLN A 128 -20.28 -13.96 -5.52
N GLN A 129 -20.16 -14.92 -4.60
CA GLN A 129 -20.55 -16.32 -4.86
C GLN A 129 -22.03 -16.48 -5.25
N LYS A 130 -22.88 -15.51 -4.89
CA LYS A 130 -24.32 -15.48 -5.21
C LYS A 130 -24.65 -14.58 -6.39
N TRP A 131 -23.67 -13.86 -6.95
CA TRP A 131 -23.92 -12.93 -8.04
C TRP A 131 -24.23 -13.67 -9.34
N PRO A 132 -25.18 -13.17 -10.14
CA PRO A 132 -25.37 -13.70 -11.49
C PRO A 132 -24.13 -13.41 -12.33
N ARG A 133 -23.73 -14.36 -13.19
CA ARG A 133 -22.47 -14.31 -13.97
C ARG A 133 -22.26 -13.04 -14.79
N TRP A 134 -23.34 -12.38 -15.24
CA TRP A 134 -23.25 -11.12 -15.98
C TRP A 134 -22.73 -9.98 -15.10
N LEU A 135 -23.04 -10.00 -13.80
CA LEU A 135 -22.56 -9.01 -12.84
C LEU A 135 -21.08 -9.23 -12.52
N GLU A 136 -20.64 -10.49 -12.37
CA GLU A 136 -19.20 -10.80 -12.23
C GLU A 136 -18.38 -10.23 -13.39
N ALA A 137 -18.88 -10.31 -14.63
CA ALA A 137 -18.18 -9.78 -15.80
C ALA A 137 -18.01 -8.25 -15.78
N LEU A 138 -18.99 -7.52 -15.25
CA LEU A 138 -18.89 -6.06 -15.05
C LEU A 138 -17.85 -5.68 -13.99
N TRP A 139 -17.73 -6.49 -12.94
CA TRP A 139 -16.83 -6.24 -11.81
C TRP A 139 -15.40 -6.79 -12.01
N ARG A 140 -15.22 -7.77 -12.89
CA ARG A 140 -13.91 -8.35 -13.27
C ARG A 140 -13.10 -7.48 -14.23
N ASN A 141 -13.68 -6.43 -14.79
CA ASN A 141 -13.13 -5.70 -15.94
C ASN A 141 -12.00 -4.69 -15.62
N HIS A 142 -11.24 -4.92 -14.55
CA HIS A 142 -10.00 -4.22 -14.26
C HIS A 142 -8.83 -5.19 -14.15
N ALA A 143 -8.78 -6.18 -15.05
CA ALA A 143 -7.54 -6.91 -15.26
C ALA A 143 -6.44 -5.89 -15.57
N PRO A 144 -5.33 -5.85 -14.80
CA PRO A 144 -4.21 -4.98 -15.13
C PRO A 144 -3.81 -5.31 -16.57
N ARG A 145 -3.72 -4.28 -17.41
CA ARG A 145 -3.16 -4.45 -18.76
C ARG A 145 -1.77 -5.07 -18.56
N ALA A 146 -1.49 -6.16 -19.27
CA ALA A 146 -0.16 -6.75 -19.27
C ALA A 146 0.80 -5.69 -19.85
N ALA A 147 1.53 -5.03 -18.95
CA ALA A 147 2.51 -4.02 -19.31
C ALA A 147 3.60 -4.69 -20.17
N GLY A 148 3.91 -4.10 -21.32
CA GLY A 148 5.04 -4.57 -22.13
C GLY A 148 6.35 -4.48 -21.33
N PHE A 149 7.40 -5.21 -21.71
CA PHE A 149 8.70 -5.20 -21.00
C PHE A 149 9.26 -3.78 -20.75
N SER A 150 8.97 -2.82 -21.63
CA SER A 150 9.35 -1.41 -21.47
C SER A 150 8.55 -0.70 -20.37
N GLU A 151 7.23 -0.90 -20.30
CA GLU A 151 6.36 -0.34 -19.26
C GLU A 151 6.63 -1.00 -17.89
N ALA A 152 6.98 -2.29 -17.87
CA ALA A 152 7.41 -2.96 -16.64
C ALA A 152 8.68 -2.30 -16.07
N ARG A 153 9.63 -1.91 -16.92
CA ARG A 153 10.84 -1.19 -16.50
C ARG A 153 10.51 0.19 -15.94
N GLU A 154 9.65 0.97 -16.60
CA GLU A 154 9.20 2.27 -16.10
C GLU A 154 8.45 2.14 -14.76
N ASN A 155 7.54 1.17 -14.64
CA ASN A 155 6.80 0.90 -13.40
C ASN A 155 7.71 0.51 -12.22
N ILE A 156 8.78 -0.26 -12.47
CA ILE A 156 9.75 -0.64 -11.43
C ILE A 156 10.48 0.59 -10.89
N HIS A 157 10.89 1.53 -11.75
CA HIS A 157 11.61 2.73 -11.30
C HIS A 157 10.74 3.65 -10.44
N HIS A 158 9.45 3.80 -10.77
CA HIS A 158 8.53 4.64 -9.98
C HIS A 158 8.18 4.06 -8.59
N HIS A 159 8.35 2.76 -8.34
CA HIS A 159 7.92 2.10 -7.10
C HIS A 159 8.96 2.08 -5.95
N TYR A 160 10.16 2.61 -6.15
CA TYR A 160 11.23 2.60 -5.11
C TYR A 160 11.92 3.96 -4.87
N ASP A 161 11.37 5.05 -5.41
CA ASP A 161 11.98 6.39 -5.35
C ASP A 161 11.83 7.11 -3.99
N LEU A 162 11.23 6.48 -2.98
CA LEU A 162 11.08 7.07 -1.63
C LEU A 162 12.40 7.11 -0.83
N GLY A 163 13.44 6.41 -1.32
CA GLY A 163 14.78 6.39 -0.72
C GLY A 163 14.89 5.48 0.53
N ASN A 164 16.11 5.04 0.85
CA ASN A 164 16.34 4.08 1.93
C ASN A 164 15.93 4.60 3.32
N ASP A 165 16.01 5.92 3.54
CA ASP A 165 15.69 6.50 4.85
C ASP A 165 14.21 6.39 5.18
N PHE A 166 13.33 6.46 4.18
CA PHE A 166 11.91 6.19 4.36
C PHE A 166 11.66 4.75 4.82
N TYR A 167 12.25 3.77 4.14
CA TYR A 167 12.05 2.35 4.45
C TYR A 167 12.63 1.95 5.81
N ARG A 168 13.74 2.58 6.24
CA ARG A 168 14.38 2.31 7.53
C ARG A 168 13.48 2.63 8.73
N LEU A 169 12.46 3.47 8.54
CA LEU A 169 11.53 3.84 9.62
C LEU A 169 10.66 2.67 10.09
N TRP A 170 10.43 1.66 9.24
CA TRP A 170 9.45 0.61 9.52
C TRP A 170 9.83 -0.81 9.05
N LEU A 171 10.93 -0.97 8.31
CA LEU A 171 11.51 -2.29 8.01
C LEU A 171 12.44 -2.78 9.13
N ASP A 172 12.81 -4.07 9.06
CA ASP A 172 13.89 -4.60 9.89
C ASP A 172 15.23 -3.92 9.55
N GLN A 173 16.05 -3.71 10.59
CA GLN A 173 17.30 -2.97 10.45
C GLN A 173 18.45 -3.82 9.88
N ALA A 174 18.39 -5.14 10.02
CA ALA A 174 19.50 -6.02 9.66
C ALA A 174 19.63 -6.18 8.15
N GLU A 175 18.51 -6.47 7.47
CA GLU A 175 18.49 -6.91 6.08
C GLU A 175 17.50 -6.12 5.21
N MET A 176 16.77 -5.15 5.77
CA MET A 176 15.83 -4.27 5.04
C MET A 176 14.86 -5.07 4.15
N GLN A 177 14.22 -6.07 4.73
CA GLN A 177 13.38 -7.04 4.00
C GLN A 177 11.99 -6.48 3.74
N TYR A 178 11.75 -5.97 2.52
CA TYR A 178 10.42 -5.58 2.07
C TYR A 178 9.63 -6.76 1.48
N THR A 179 9.41 -7.78 2.32
CA THR A 179 8.64 -8.99 1.98
C THR A 179 8.10 -9.62 3.25
N CYS A 180 7.20 -10.60 3.11
CA CYS A 180 6.62 -11.30 4.25
C CYS A 180 7.70 -11.89 5.17
N ALA A 181 7.58 -11.61 6.46
CA ALA A 181 8.34 -12.29 7.50
C ALA A 181 7.74 -13.68 7.79
N TYR A 182 8.46 -14.51 8.55
CA TYR A 182 8.01 -15.83 8.96
C TYR A 182 7.97 -15.93 10.48
N TYR A 183 6.76 -15.92 11.04
CA TYR A 183 6.53 -16.01 12.47
C TYR A 183 6.38 -17.49 12.88
N GLU A 184 7.49 -18.15 13.23
CA GLU A 184 7.46 -19.50 13.80
C GLU A 184 6.69 -19.56 15.13
N ARG A 185 6.67 -18.43 15.84
CA ARG A 185 5.84 -18.19 17.01
C ARG A 185 5.21 -16.79 16.92
N PRO A 186 4.01 -16.59 17.48
CA PRO A 186 3.29 -15.31 17.38
C PRO A 186 3.95 -14.15 18.16
N ASP A 187 4.84 -14.46 19.11
CA ASP A 187 5.50 -13.49 19.98
C ASP A 187 6.83 -12.94 19.42
N LEU A 188 7.27 -13.40 18.25
CA LEU A 188 8.50 -12.92 17.64
C LEU A 188 8.40 -11.44 17.25
N SER A 189 9.52 -10.71 17.41
CA SER A 189 9.65 -9.37 16.81
C SER A 189 9.74 -9.46 15.28
N LEU A 190 9.55 -8.35 14.58
CA LEU A 190 9.72 -8.28 13.12
C LEU A 190 11.13 -8.72 12.71
N GLU A 191 12.16 -8.26 13.42
CA GLU A 191 13.56 -8.59 13.17
C GLU A 191 13.80 -10.10 13.30
N GLN A 192 13.27 -10.70 14.37
CA GLN A 192 13.37 -12.14 14.59
C GLN A 192 12.62 -12.92 13.52
N ALA A 193 11.42 -12.48 13.13
CA ALA A 193 10.62 -13.15 12.11
C ALA A 193 11.21 -13.02 10.69
N GLN A 194 11.87 -11.90 10.37
CA GLN A 194 12.60 -11.77 9.11
C GLN A 194 13.83 -12.68 9.07
N LEU A 195 14.59 -12.76 10.16
CA LEU A 195 15.72 -13.68 10.28
C LEU A 195 15.27 -15.15 10.15
N ALA A 196 14.20 -15.52 10.86
CA ALA A 196 13.60 -16.85 10.78
C ALA A 196 13.16 -17.19 9.36
N LYS A 197 12.62 -16.22 8.60
CA LYS A 197 12.30 -16.40 7.18
C LYS A 197 13.53 -16.71 6.34
N LEU A 198 14.63 -15.99 6.54
CA LEU A 198 15.89 -16.23 5.79
C LEU A 198 16.42 -17.63 6.08
N GLU A 199 16.48 -18.03 7.35
CA GLU A 199 16.88 -19.37 7.75
C GLU A 199 15.94 -20.44 7.15
N HIS A 200 14.63 -20.21 7.21
CA HIS A 200 13.62 -21.11 6.69
C HIS A 200 13.77 -21.35 5.18
N VAL A 201 14.06 -20.30 4.40
CA VAL A 201 14.35 -20.42 2.96
C VAL A 201 15.61 -21.24 2.74
N CYS A 202 16.70 -20.95 3.45
CA CYS A 202 17.97 -21.66 3.32
C CYS A 202 17.83 -23.16 3.65
N ARG A 203 17.10 -23.48 4.73
CA ARG A 203 16.79 -24.86 5.14
C ARG A 203 16.00 -25.62 4.07
N LYS A 204 15.03 -24.96 3.43
CA LYS A 204 14.26 -25.56 2.32
C LYS A 204 15.11 -25.84 1.09
N LEU A 205 16.04 -24.94 0.78
CA LEU A 205 16.98 -25.11 -0.34
C LEU A 205 18.04 -26.17 -0.08
N ARG A 206 18.27 -26.57 1.19
CA ARG A 206 19.26 -27.57 1.61
C ARG A 206 20.65 -27.29 1.02
N LEU A 207 21.02 -26.02 1.03
CA LEU A 207 22.27 -25.55 0.44
C LEU A 207 23.47 -26.18 1.16
N LYS A 208 24.53 -26.45 0.40
CA LYS A 208 25.80 -26.98 0.90
C LYS A 208 26.93 -25.99 0.57
N PRO A 209 28.02 -25.99 1.35
CA PRO A 209 29.21 -25.22 1.02
C PRO A 209 29.68 -25.49 -0.42
N GLY A 210 30.07 -24.42 -1.12
CA GLY A 210 30.55 -24.47 -2.51
C GLY A 210 29.45 -24.40 -3.59
N MET A 211 28.17 -24.40 -3.22
CA MET A 211 27.08 -24.19 -4.19
C MET A 211 26.99 -22.72 -4.65
N THR A 212 26.60 -22.52 -5.90
CA THR A 212 26.26 -21.20 -6.46
C THR A 212 24.75 -21.03 -6.48
N VAL A 213 24.25 -19.87 -6.03
CA VAL A 213 22.83 -19.55 -5.94
C VAL A 213 22.52 -18.30 -6.77
N VAL A 214 21.40 -18.32 -7.48
CA VAL A 214 20.86 -17.16 -8.21
C VAL A 214 19.59 -16.69 -7.51
N GLU A 215 19.55 -15.41 -7.15
CA GLU A 215 18.39 -14.75 -6.53
C GLU A 215 17.78 -13.75 -7.53
N ALA A 216 16.56 -14.03 -8.01
CA ALA A 216 15.82 -13.12 -8.87
C ALA A 216 15.09 -12.07 -8.02
N GLY A 217 15.43 -10.80 -8.19
CA GLY A 217 14.84 -9.70 -7.42
C GLY A 217 15.37 -9.63 -5.99
N CYS A 218 16.68 -9.50 -5.83
CA CYS A 218 17.35 -9.57 -4.52
C CYS A 218 17.10 -8.39 -3.57
N GLY A 219 16.41 -7.33 -4.01
CA GLY A 219 16.18 -6.12 -3.22
C GLY A 219 17.50 -5.53 -2.71
N TRP A 220 17.62 -5.36 -1.38
CA TRP A 220 18.86 -4.92 -0.71
C TRP A 220 19.92 -6.03 -0.54
N GLY A 221 19.69 -7.21 -1.13
CA GLY A 221 20.61 -8.36 -1.08
C GLY A 221 20.58 -9.11 0.25
N GLY A 222 19.53 -8.93 1.07
CA GLY A 222 19.53 -9.48 2.43
C GLY A 222 19.63 -11.00 2.50
N LEU A 223 18.91 -11.72 1.63
CA LEU A 223 19.00 -13.18 1.55
C LEU A 223 20.38 -13.63 1.03
N ALA A 224 20.89 -13.02 -0.05
CA ALA A 224 22.24 -13.29 -0.54
C ALA A 224 23.32 -13.11 0.54
N ARG A 225 23.31 -11.98 1.27
CA ARG A 225 24.26 -11.72 2.37
C ARG A 225 24.08 -12.69 3.53
N TYR A 226 22.85 -13.11 3.82
CA TYR A 226 22.59 -14.11 4.85
C TYR A 226 23.18 -15.47 4.46
N MET A 227 22.88 -15.96 3.25
CA MET A 227 23.43 -17.21 2.73
C MET A 227 24.96 -17.19 2.72
N ALA A 228 25.56 -16.11 2.23
CA ALA A 228 27.01 -15.96 2.14
C ALA A 228 27.73 -15.92 3.49
N ARG A 229 27.02 -15.66 4.61
CA ARG A 229 27.61 -15.66 5.96
C ARG A 229 27.40 -16.97 6.72
N HIS A 230 26.34 -17.71 6.41
CA HIS A 230 25.91 -18.85 7.22
C HIS A 230 26.02 -20.21 6.52
N ILE A 231 26.20 -20.23 5.20
CA ILE A 231 26.18 -21.46 4.38
C ILE A 231 27.53 -21.73 3.72
N THR A 232 28.40 -20.71 3.69
CA THR A 232 29.79 -20.87 3.27
C THR A 232 30.59 -21.55 4.38
N GLY A 233 31.33 -22.59 4.01
CA GLY A 233 32.34 -23.20 4.89
C GLY A 233 33.54 -22.31 5.09
#